data_AF-A0A7C9U1X3-F1
#
_entry.id   AF-A0A7C9U1X3-F1
#
_cell.length_a   1.000
_cell.length_b   1.000
_cell.length_c   1.000
_cell.angle_alpha   90.00
_cell.angle_beta   90.00
_cell.angle_gamma   90.00
#
_symmetry.space_group_name_H-M   'P 1'
#
loop_
_entity.id
_entity.type
_entity.pdbx_description
1 polymer ?
#
loop_
_entity_poly.entity_id
_entity_poly.type
_entity_poly.pdbx_seq_one_letter_code
_entity_poly.pdbx_strand_id
1 'polypeptide(L)'
;MIGGAGAEEVKNLLLSNKALSELVGTYQFASMETKIPAICVIPSAGYNYPPSGTEVSGLEIAIVPNPIYERVLNGYSIDYRCDLHLKQHDPSDNCLQAIDAIVRIKSLNAQKIFRNYSVPEVTKIEILVCGYFLEFSR
;
A
#
# COMPACT_ATOMS: atom_id res chain seq x y z
N MET A 1 -2.83 -15.76 -8.83
CA MET A 1 -3.18 -14.34 -8.64
C MET A 1 -3.92 -14.12 -7.31
N ILE A 2 -3.45 -14.68 -6.18
CA ILE A 2 -4.25 -14.68 -4.95
C ILE A 2 -3.96 -13.44 -4.07
N GLY A 3 -2.80 -12.80 -4.19
CA GLY A 3 -2.46 -11.59 -3.42
C GLY A 3 -3.01 -10.26 -3.95
N GLY A 4 -3.47 -10.19 -5.21
CA GLY A 4 -3.90 -8.93 -5.83
C GLY A 4 -5.25 -8.41 -5.31
N ALA A 5 -6.18 -9.31 -4.97
CA ALA A 5 -7.51 -8.94 -4.51
C ALA A 5 -7.47 -8.22 -3.14
N GLY A 6 -6.65 -8.71 -2.20
CA GLY A 6 -6.49 -8.07 -0.89
C GLY A 6 -5.83 -6.69 -0.97
N ALA A 7 -4.86 -6.50 -1.88
CA ALA A 7 -4.20 -5.22 -2.05
C ALA A 7 -5.13 -4.16 -2.69
N GLU A 8 -6.00 -4.55 -3.62
CA GLU A 8 -7.04 -3.66 -4.17
C GLU A 8 -8.11 -3.32 -3.14
N GLU A 9 -8.48 -4.25 -2.25
CA GLU A 9 -9.36 -3.95 -1.12
C GLU A 9 -8.74 -2.90 -0.18
N VAL A 10 -7.46 -3.06 0.16
CA VAL A 10 -6.71 -2.06 0.94
C VAL A 10 -6.72 -0.71 0.23
N LYS A 11 -6.44 -0.67 -1.09
CA LYS A 11 -6.49 0.56 -1.87
C LYS A 11 -7.85 1.26 -1.77
N ASN A 12 -8.93 0.50 -1.92
CA ASN A 12 -10.29 1.03 -1.85
C ASN A 12 -10.63 1.54 -0.44
N LEU A 13 -10.20 0.83 0.61
CA LEU A 13 -10.34 1.27 2.00
C LEU A 13 -9.59 2.57 2.26
N LEU A 14 -8.35 2.67 1.78
CA LEU A 14 -7.52 3.87 1.89
C LEU A 14 -8.16 5.07 1.17
N LEU A 15 -8.66 4.87 -0.05
CA LEU A 15 -9.36 5.91 -0.82
C LEU A 15 -10.71 6.32 -0.21
N SER A 16 -11.41 5.40 0.44
CA SER A 16 -12.68 5.70 1.12
C SER A 16 -12.49 6.49 2.42
N ASN A 17 -11.28 6.51 2.97
CA ASN A 17 -10.97 7.29 4.16
C ASN A 17 -10.78 8.76 3.77
N LYS A 18 -11.72 9.61 4.17
CA LYS A 18 -11.70 11.05 3.84
C LYS A 18 -10.40 11.74 4.25
N ALA A 19 -9.91 11.49 5.47
CA ALA A 19 -8.70 12.13 5.99
C ALA A 19 -7.45 11.73 5.18
N LEU A 20 -7.38 10.50 4.69
CA LEU A 20 -6.28 10.06 3.83
C LEU A 20 -6.46 10.55 2.39
N SER A 21 -7.69 10.56 1.87
CA SER A 21 -7.97 11.00 0.49
C SER A 21 -7.59 12.46 0.22
N GLU A 22 -7.60 13.30 1.25
CA GLU A 22 -7.17 14.70 1.18
C GLU A 22 -5.65 14.87 1.24
N LEU A 23 -4.93 13.85 1.74
CA LEU A 23 -3.47 13.83 1.85
C LEU A 23 -2.79 13.16 0.65
N VAL A 24 -3.47 12.21 0.01
CA VAL A 24 -2.94 11.53 -1.18
C VAL A 24 -2.79 12.54 -2.30
N GLY A 25 -1.60 12.57 -2.85
CA GLY A 25 -1.23 13.40 -3.97
C GLY A 25 -1.88 12.98 -5.29
N THR A 26 -1.31 13.40 -6.40
CA THR A 26 -1.82 13.03 -7.73
C THR A 26 -0.75 12.55 -8.68
N TYR A 27 -1.11 11.58 -9.52
CA TYR A 27 -0.39 11.23 -10.72
C TYR A 27 -0.97 11.99 -11.92
N GLN A 28 -0.09 12.57 -12.72
CA GLN A 28 -0.37 13.00 -14.08
C GLN A 28 0.49 12.18 -15.04
N PHE A 29 -0.13 11.22 -15.72
CA PHE A 29 0.54 10.45 -16.76
C PHE A 29 0.57 11.26 -18.06
N ALA A 30 1.66 11.18 -18.82
CA ALA A 30 1.77 11.87 -20.11
C ALA A 30 0.64 11.51 -21.11
N SER A 31 0.06 10.31 -20.99
CA SER A 31 -1.02 9.82 -21.84
C SER A 31 -2.43 10.19 -21.35
N MET A 32 -2.55 10.81 -20.17
CA MET A 32 -3.83 11.17 -19.56
C MET A 32 -3.88 12.68 -19.36
N GLU A 33 -5.02 13.31 -19.65
CA GLU A 33 -5.23 14.72 -19.32
C GLU A 33 -5.66 14.88 -17.85
N THR A 34 -6.30 13.86 -17.28
CA THR A 34 -6.86 13.91 -15.92
C THR A 34 -5.88 13.42 -14.87
N LYS A 35 -5.74 14.20 -13.80
CA LYS A 35 -5.04 13.80 -12.57
C LYS A 35 -5.82 12.72 -11.84
N ILE A 36 -5.13 11.68 -11.38
CA ILE A 36 -5.71 10.65 -10.52
C ILE A 36 -4.98 10.61 -9.18
N PRO A 37 -5.59 10.08 -8.11
CA PRO A 37 -4.92 9.94 -6.82
C PRO A 37 -3.61 9.14 -6.94
N ALA A 38 -2.56 9.60 -6.26
CA ALA A 38 -1.24 8.97 -6.22
C ALA A 38 -1.21 7.70 -5.36
N ILE A 39 -2.08 6.73 -5.67
CA ILE A 39 -2.18 5.46 -4.97
C ILE A 39 -2.31 4.30 -5.96
N CYS A 40 -1.48 3.27 -5.79
CA CYS A 40 -1.43 2.13 -6.69
C CYS A 40 -1.13 0.81 -5.97
N VAL A 41 -1.53 -0.30 -6.58
CA VAL A 41 -1.07 -1.64 -6.23
C VAL A 41 0.05 -2.01 -7.20
N ILE A 42 1.23 -2.33 -6.69
CA ILE A 42 2.36 -2.77 -7.49
C ILE A 42 2.70 -4.23 -7.16
N PRO A 43 3.11 -5.04 -8.15
CA PRO A 43 3.30 -6.48 -7.96
C PRO A 43 4.46 -6.84 -7.02
N SER A 44 5.45 -5.96 -6.88
CA SER A 44 6.61 -6.14 -5.99
C SER A 44 7.28 -4.80 -5.67
N ALA A 45 8.07 -4.74 -4.58
CA ALA A 45 8.74 -3.52 -4.11
C ALA A 45 9.80 -2.95 -5.08
N GLY A 46 10.18 -3.68 -6.14
CA GLY A 46 11.10 -3.24 -7.18
C GLY A 46 10.42 -2.90 -8.51
N TYR A 47 9.08 -2.93 -8.57
CA TYR A 47 8.36 -2.61 -9.79
C TYR A 47 8.53 -1.12 -10.12
N ASN A 48 8.89 -0.84 -11.37
CA ASN A 48 9.15 0.52 -11.84
C ASN A 48 7.82 1.27 -12.04
N TYR A 49 7.31 1.83 -10.95
CA TYR A 49 6.10 2.65 -10.93
C TYR A 49 6.31 3.89 -10.03
N PRO A 50 5.76 5.05 -10.44
CA PRO A 50 5.02 5.27 -11.69
C PRO A 50 5.91 5.18 -12.94
N PRO A 51 5.34 4.94 -14.14
CA PRO A 51 6.09 4.89 -15.38
C PRO A 51 6.86 6.19 -15.61
N SER A 52 7.96 6.11 -16.37
CA SER A 52 8.76 7.28 -16.73
C SER A 52 7.89 8.36 -17.41
N GLY A 53 8.14 9.63 -17.08
CA GLY A 53 7.35 10.76 -17.58
C GLY A 53 6.02 10.97 -16.86
N THR A 54 5.79 10.30 -15.72
CA THR A 54 4.68 10.62 -14.83
C THR A 54 5.10 11.74 -13.88
N GLU A 55 4.31 12.82 -13.84
CA GLU A 55 4.46 13.80 -12.78
C GLU A 55 3.72 13.32 -11.55
N VAL A 56 4.43 13.29 -10.42
CA VAL A 56 3.85 12.95 -9.11
C VAL A 56 3.92 14.19 -8.26
N SER A 57 2.77 14.60 -7.73
CA SER A 57 2.69 15.67 -6.73
C SER A 57 2.18 15.08 -5.43
N GLY A 58 2.63 15.60 -4.30
CA GLY A 58 2.05 15.22 -3.01
C GLY A 58 2.62 13.92 -2.43
N LEU A 59 1.81 13.29 -1.56
CA LEU A 59 2.06 11.97 -1.01
C LEU A 59 1.67 10.86 -1.99
N GLU A 60 2.61 9.97 -2.30
CA GLU A 60 2.36 8.74 -3.03
C GLU A 60 2.23 7.55 -2.06
N ILE A 61 1.26 6.66 -2.31
CA ILE A 61 1.09 5.39 -1.59
C ILE A 61 1.18 4.23 -2.58
N ALA A 62 2.25 3.46 -2.51
CA ALA A 62 2.37 2.20 -3.24
C ALA A 62 2.05 1.01 -2.32
N ILE A 63 1.14 0.14 -2.76
CA ILE A 63 0.70 -1.05 -2.03
C ILE A 63 1.36 -2.26 -2.67
N VAL A 64 2.20 -2.96 -1.91
CA VAL A 64 2.89 -4.16 -2.36
C VAL A 64 2.25 -5.38 -1.68
N PRO A 65 1.61 -6.29 -2.42
CA PRO A 65 1.16 -7.56 -1.85
C PRO A 65 2.36 -8.34 -1.31
N ASN A 66 2.27 -8.77 -0.05
CA ASN A 66 3.33 -9.52 0.63
C ASN A 66 2.73 -10.72 1.40
N PRO A 67 2.16 -11.72 0.70
CA PRO A 67 1.56 -12.87 1.37
C PRO A 67 2.62 -13.68 2.13
N ILE A 68 2.31 -14.06 3.37
CA ILE A 68 3.14 -14.97 4.16
C ILE A 68 2.52 -16.36 4.14
N TYR A 69 3.33 -17.35 3.80
CA TYR A 69 2.92 -18.75 3.75
C TYR A 69 3.54 -19.49 4.94
N GLU A 70 2.70 -20.05 5.79
CA GLU A 70 3.14 -20.85 6.93
C GLU A 70 2.68 -22.29 6.76
N ARG A 71 3.59 -23.23 6.99
CA ARG A 71 3.27 -24.65 6.89
C ARG A 71 2.52 -25.10 8.13
N VAL A 72 1.40 -25.78 7.95
CA VAL A 72 0.60 -26.38 9.04
C VAL A 72 0.49 -27.89 8.86
N LEU A 73 0.07 -28.61 9.91
CA LEU A 73 -0.30 -30.02 9.80
C LEU A 73 -1.45 -30.13 8.78
N ASN A 74 -1.16 -30.73 7.62
CA ASN A 74 -2.06 -30.92 6.46
C ASN A 74 -2.23 -29.76 5.47
N GLY A 75 -1.33 -28.77 5.44
CA GLY A 75 -1.40 -27.75 4.37
C GLY A 75 -0.57 -26.51 4.62
N TYR A 76 -1.10 -25.38 4.17
CA TYR A 76 -0.52 -24.06 4.37
C TYR A 76 -1.58 -23.10 4.91
N SER A 77 -1.20 -22.29 5.89
CA SER A 77 -1.88 -21.04 6.20
C SER A 77 -1.30 -19.94 5.31
N ILE A 78 -2.17 -19.06 4.81
CA ILE A 78 -1.78 -17.86 4.06
C ILE A 78 -2.28 -16.64 4.82
N ASP A 79 -1.35 -15.83 5.30
CA ASP A 79 -1.63 -14.49 5.78
C ASP A 79 -1.50 -13.50 4.62
N TYR A 80 -2.60 -12.87 4.21
CA TYR A 80 -2.54 -11.79 3.25
C TYR A 80 -2.10 -10.52 3.95
N ARG A 81 -0.83 -10.18 3.73
CA ARG A 81 -0.26 -8.90 4.15
C ARG A 81 0.01 -8.03 2.94
N CYS A 82 0.00 -6.73 3.17
CA CYS A 82 0.40 -5.73 2.22
C CYS A 82 1.39 -4.79 2.89
N ASP A 83 2.43 -4.43 2.17
CA ASP A 83 3.32 -3.36 2.56
C ASP A 83 2.85 -2.07 1.89
N LEU A 84 2.55 -1.04 2.68
CA LEU A 84 2.34 0.31 2.19
C LEU A 84 3.69 1.04 2.17
N HIS A 85 4.03 1.62 1.04
CA HIS A 85 5.20 2.46 0.86
C HIS A 85 4.70 3.87 0.62
N LEU A 86 4.85 4.72 1.62
CA LEU A 86 4.54 6.14 1.58
C LEU A 86 5.79 6.87 1.10
N LYS A 87 5.70 7.53 -0.05
CA LYS A 87 6.78 8.32 -0.64
C LYS A 87 6.35 9.78 -0.70
N GLN A 88 7.20 10.68 -0.23
CA GLN A 88 6.94 12.11 -0.30
C GLN A 88 7.67 12.71 -1.49
N HIS A 89 6.91 13.35 -2.38
CA HIS A 89 7.48 14.08 -3.51
C HIS A 89 7.52 15.60 -3.26
N ASP A 90 6.73 16.10 -2.31
CA ASP A 90 6.80 17.48 -1.82
C ASP A 90 7.33 17.52 -0.37
N PRO A 91 8.33 18.38 -0.05
CA PRO A 91 8.84 18.56 1.31
C PRO A 91 7.81 19.08 2.32
N SER A 92 6.72 19.69 1.85
CA SER A 92 5.66 20.26 2.70
C SER A 92 4.61 19.24 3.14
N ASP A 93 4.59 18.05 2.54
CA ASP A 93 3.67 17.00 2.92
C ASP A 93 4.06 16.37 4.25
N ASN A 94 3.06 15.84 4.98
CA ASN A 94 3.27 15.22 6.27
C ASN A 94 2.90 13.73 6.27
N CYS A 95 3.89 12.87 5.99
CA CYS A 95 3.80 11.42 6.15
C CYS A 95 3.22 11.01 7.51
N LEU A 96 3.45 11.77 8.59
CA LEU A 96 2.91 11.45 9.91
C LEU A 96 1.38 11.52 9.95
N GLN A 97 0.80 12.52 9.29
CA GLN A 97 -0.66 12.66 9.23
C GLN A 97 -1.28 11.52 8.44
N ALA A 98 -0.64 11.10 7.34
CA ALA A 98 -1.09 9.94 6.58
C ALA A 98 -0.99 8.64 7.39
N ILE A 99 0.11 8.46 8.13
CA ILE A 99 0.27 7.31 9.05
C ILE A 99 -0.83 7.32 10.12
N ASP A 100 -1.12 8.45 10.76
CA ASP A 100 -2.18 8.57 11.76
C ASP A 100 -3.56 8.25 11.15
N ALA A 101 -3.83 8.75 9.94
CA ALA A 101 -5.06 8.43 9.22
C ALA A 101 -5.17 6.93 8.92
N ILE A 102 -4.09 6.29 8.46
CA ILE A 102 -4.04 4.85 8.16
C ILE A 102 -4.27 4.00 9.42
N VAL A 103 -3.59 4.31 10.52
CA VAL A 103 -3.70 3.57 11.79
C VAL A 103 -5.11 3.68 12.39
N ARG A 104 -5.85 4.74 12.10
CA ARG A 104 -7.24 4.92 12.54
C ARG A 104 -8.25 4.12 11.72
N ILE A 105 -7.88 3.56 10.57
CA ILE A 105 -8.76 2.70 9.77
C ILE A 105 -8.88 1.36 10.48
N LYS A 106 -9.96 1.16 11.25
CA LYS A 106 -10.17 -0.05 12.08
C LYS A 106 -10.14 -1.37 11.29
N SER A 107 -10.48 -1.35 10.00
CA SER A 107 -10.43 -2.53 9.13
C SER A 107 -9.02 -2.87 8.65
N LEU A 108 -8.04 -1.97 8.82
CA LEU A 108 -6.64 -2.24 8.53
C LEU A 108 -5.91 -2.53 9.84
N ASN A 109 -5.44 -3.76 10.00
CA ASN A 109 -4.64 -4.11 11.16
C ASN A 109 -3.16 -3.80 10.86
N ALA A 110 -2.74 -2.55 11.11
CA ALA A 110 -1.37 -2.12 10.95
C ALA A 110 -0.48 -2.82 12.01
N GLN A 111 0.42 -3.70 11.57
CA GLN A 111 1.22 -4.52 12.48
C GLN A 111 2.58 -3.90 12.80
N LYS A 112 3.21 -3.25 11.81
CA LYS A 112 4.55 -2.68 11.96
C LYS A 112 4.71 -1.43 11.12
N ILE A 113 5.40 -0.43 11.66
CA ILE A 113 5.76 0.81 10.96
C ILE A 113 7.28 0.91 10.94
N PHE A 114 7.87 0.97 9.75
CA PHE A 114 9.29 1.12 9.52
C PHE A 114 9.53 2.46 8.81
N ARG A 115 10.29 3.36 9.43
CA ARG A 115 10.69 4.62 8.79
C ARG A 115 12.10 4.50 8.24
N ASN A 116 12.26 4.81 6.96
CA ASN A 116 13.58 4.95 6.35
C ASN A 116 13.83 6.43 6.07
N TYR A 117 14.81 7.00 6.78
CA TYR A 117 15.19 8.42 6.70
C TYR A 117 16.10 8.75 5.49
N SER A 118 16.16 7.87 4.49
CA SER A 118 16.93 8.11 3.26
C SER A 118 16.07 8.94 2.29
N VAL A 119 16.66 9.91 1.58
CA VAL A 119 15.93 10.77 0.61
C VAL A 119 15.77 10.04 -0.74
N PRO A 120 14.57 10.01 -1.37
CA PRO A 120 13.29 10.53 -0.87
C PRO A 120 12.75 9.70 0.30
N GLU A 121 12.19 10.36 1.33
CA GLU A 121 11.74 9.70 2.57
C GLU A 121 10.67 8.65 2.25
N VAL A 122 11.02 7.38 2.46
CA VAL A 122 10.10 6.25 2.28
C VAL A 122 9.73 5.71 3.66
N THR A 123 8.47 5.89 4.05
CA THR A 123 7.92 5.17 5.20
C THR A 123 7.22 3.91 4.74
N LYS A 124 7.61 2.76 5.30
CA LYS A 124 6.97 1.47 5.06
C LYS A 124 6.04 1.12 6.22
N ILE A 125 4.81 0.72 5.92
CA ILE A 125 3.84 0.22 6.91
C ILE A 125 3.41 -1.19 6.49
N GLU A 126 3.61 -2.18 7.35
CA GLU A 126 3.10 -3.53 7.14
C GLU A 126 1.66 -3.63 7.67
N ILE A 127 0.73 -4.00 6.80
CA ILE A 127 -0.69 -4.16 7.10
C ILE A 127 -1.09 -5.61 6.90
N LEU A 128 -1.74 -6.20 7.90
CA LEU A 128 -2.43 -7.47 7.77
C LEU A 128 -3.87 -7.21 7.29
N VAL A 129 -4.25 -7.85 6.17
CA VAL A 129 -5.57 -7.72 5.55
C VAL A 129 -6.50 -8.82 6.05
N CYS A 130 -6.06 -10.08 6.07
CA CYS A 130 -6.77 -11.25 6.65
C CYS A 130 -5.86 -12.50 6.64
N GLY A 131 -6.13 -13.49 7.50
CA GLY A 131 -5.51 -14.83 7.45
C GLY A 131 -6.51 -15.89 6.94
N TYR A 132 -6.06 -16.78 6.05
CA TYR A 132 -6.88 -17.88 5.49
C TYR A 132 -6.13 -19.21 5.58
N PHE A 133 -6.85 -20.32 5.79
CA PHE A 133 -6.30 -21.66 5.75
C PHE A 133 -6.57 -22.32 4.40
N LEU A 134 -5.54 -22.92 3.79
CA LEU A 134 -5.69 -23.82 2.65
C LEU A 134 -5.39 -25.25 3.12
N GLU A 135 -6.46 -26.04 3.31
CA GLU A 135 -6.35 -27.48 3.46
C GLU A 135 -6.27 -28.14 2.08
N PHE A 136 -5.26 -28.97 1.87
CA PHE A 136 -5.23 -29.88 0.73
C PHE A 136 -5.65 -31.25 1.23
N SER A 137 -6.93 -31.60 1.05
CA SER A 137 -7.41 -32.96 1.23
C SER A 137 -6.70 -33.88 0.23
N ARG A 138 -6.00 -34.90 0.75
CA ARG A 138 -5.37 -35.96 -0.06
C ARG A 138 -6.40 -36.84 -0.75
#